data_AF-A0A348N435-F1
#
_entry.id   AF-A0A348N435-F1
#
_cell.length_a   1.000
_cell.length_b   1.000
_cell.length_c   1.000
_cell.angle_alpha   90.00
_cell.angle_beta   90.00
_cell.angle_gamma   90.00
#
_symmetry.space_group_name_H-M   'P 1'
#
loop_
_entity.id
_entity.type
_entity.pdbx_description
1 polymer ?
#
loop_
_entity_poly.entity_id
_entity_poly.type
_entity_poly.pdbx_seq_one_letter_code
_entity_poly.pdbx_strand_id
1 'polypeptide(L)'
;MYATDLIEEIILHSDFSDAGRLKTLVKLERTRLETSMNRAAHVLASMRAQASISKNSLLADKLSGIEYYRFIRELEENFDSRCHELQKKCIEMTHSIFRSSNLLVSTTGDDKIYSQLNTYLPRLGRHLFTNNYRKSSAKMICVKKNEAFKDASQIQYVARGGNFRALGYDFSGYLRVLKVILNYDYLWINVRVQGGAYGCMTKISRNGNMSVVSYRDPNLRKTNEVYEKIADYVRDFDVSERDMTKFVIGAVSALDMPLSPSQRGQRGLHMYMEGVTEEVLQKERDEVLNATPDDIRKLSDLIDGVMKQNCLCVIGNEDIIEENAEMFDSISQLQ
;
A
#
# COMPACT_ATOMS: atom_id res chain seq x y z
N MET A 1 18.94 -32.09 -0.66
CA MET A 1 19.46 -31.36 -1.82
C MET A 1 18.28 -30.97 -2.68
N TYR A 2 17.52 -29.92 -2.34
CA TYR A 2 16.42 -29.46 -3.22
C TYR A 2 16.17 -27.96 -3.08
N ALA A 3 15.77 -27.42 -1.92
CA ALA A 3 15.38 -26.00 -1.83
C ALA A 3 16.55 -25.00 -1.72
N THR A 4 17.56 -25.32 -0.89
CA THR A 4 18.70 -24.42 -0.64
C THR A 4 19.59 -24.24 -1.87
N ASP A 5 19.88 -25.33 -2.56
CA ASP A 5 20.69 -25.30 -3.78
C ASP A 5 19.98 -24.53 -4.90
N LEU A 6 18.65 -24.65 -5.03
CA LEU A 6 17.84 -23.86 -5.95
C LEU A 6 17.84 -22.36 -5.61
N ILE A 7 17.81 -22.00 -4.32
CA ILE A 7 17.91 -20.59 -3.90
C ILE A 7 19.26 -20.03 -4.35
N GLU A 8 20.35 -20.76 -4.12
CA GLU A 8 21.70 -20.37 -4.53
C GLU A 8 21.78 -20.19 -6.06
N GLU A 9 21.26 -21.15 -6.82
CA GLU A 9 21.18 -21.08 -8.28
C GLU A 9 20.40 -19.85 -8.77
N ILE A 10 19.21 -19.60 -8.21
CA ILE A 10 18.37 -18.47 -8.59
C ILE A 10 19.07 -17.14 -8.30
N ILE A 11 19.63 -16.95 -7.10
CA ILE A 11 20.15 -15.63 -6.69
C ILE A 11 21.56 -15.34 -7.21
N LEU A 12 22.35 -16.36 -7.55
CA LEU A 12 23.75 -16.20 -8.00
C LEU A 12 23.97 -16.51 -9.48
N HIS A 13 23.12 -17.33 -10.10
CA HIS A 13 23.39 -17.91 -11.42
C HIS A 13 22.26 -17.72 -12.44
N SER A 14 21.28 -16.86 -12.14
CA SER A 14 20.26 -16.46 -13.12
C SER A 14 20.91 -15.86 -14.38
N ASP A 15 20.60 -16.43 -15.53
CA ASP A 15 21.04 -15.93 -16.83
C ASP A 15 20.07 -14.87 -17.38
N PHE A 16 20.58 -13.65 -17.56
CA PHE A 16 19.82 -12.54 -18.14
C PHE A 16 20.13 -12.33 -19.63
N SER A 17 21.00 -13.14 -20.26
CA SER A 17 21.43 -12.95 -21.65
C SER A 17 20.37 -13.32 -22.70
N ASP A 18 19.38 -14.15 -22.34
CA ASP A 18 18.29 -14.55 -23.22
C ASP A 18 17.28 -13.42 -23.46
N ALA A 19 17.52 -12.65 -24.51
CA ALA A 19 16.66 -11.55 -24.94
C ALA A 19 15.24 -12.02 -25.31
N GLY A 20 15.09 -13.20 -25.89
CA GLY A 20 13.78 -13.74 -26.29
C GLY A 20 12.92 -14.08 -25.06
N ARG A 21 13.54 -14.66 -24.03
CA ARG A 21 12.90 -14.92 -22.75
C ARG A 21 12.54 -13.63 -22.02
N LEU A 22 13.43 -12.64 -21.97
CA LEU A 22 13.15 -11.34 -21.35
C LEU A 22 11.99 -10.62 -22.04
N LYS A 23 11.94 -10.59 -23.38
CA LYS A 23 10.82 -10.00 -24.13
C LYS A 23 9.49 -10.67 -23.77
N THR A 24 9.51 -11.99 -23.65
CA THR A 24 8.33 -12.77 -23.23
C THR A 24 7.90 -12.41 -21.80
N LEU A 25 8.83 -12.27 -20.87
CA LEU A 25 8.53 -11.90 -19.48
C LEU A 25 7.97 -10.48 -19.35
N VAL A 26 8.53 -9.51 -20.09
CA VAL A 26 8.01 -8.12 -20.11
C VAL A 26 6.58 -8.08 -20.64
N LYS A 27 6.28 -8.81 -21.73
CA LYS A 27 4.91 -8.94 -22.27
C LYS A 27 3.94 -9.56 -21.26
N LEU A 28 4.35 -10.64 -20.60
CA LEU A 28 3.52 -11.29 -19.58
C LEU A 28 3.23 -10.37 -18.40
N GLU A 29 4.23 -9.62 -17.94
CA GLU A 29 4.04 -8.66 -16.86
C GLU A 29 3.11 -7.51 -17.28
N ARG A 30 3.20 -7.00 -18.52
CA ARG A 30 2.25 -6.01 -19.05
C ARG A 30 0.81 -6.53 -18.99
N THR A 31 0.55 -7.71 -19.55
CA THR A 31 -0.80 -8.32 -19.54
C THR A 31 -1.31 -8.57 -18.12
N ARG A 32 -0.44 -9.00 -17.20
CA ARG A 32 -0.77 -9.17 -15.79
C ARG A 32 -1.18 -7.84 -15.15
N LEU A 33 -0.43 -6.76 -15.40
CA LEU A 33 -0.73 -5.43 -14.88
C LEU A 33 -2.06 -4.91 -15.42
N GLU A 34 -2.30 -4.97 -16.74
CA GLU A 34 -3.57 -4.54 -17.36
C GLU A 34 -4.78 -5.25 -16.72
N THR A 35 -4.67 -6.55 -16.50
CA THR A 35 -5.72 -7.35 -15.83
C THR A 35 -5.90 -6.94 -14.37
N SER A 36 -4.80 -6.70 -13.65
CA SER A 36 -4.82 -6.31 -12.23
C SER A 36 -5.40 -4.90 -12.04
N MET A 37 -5.07 -3.95 -12.92
CA MET A 37 -5.54 -2.57 -12.83
C MET A 37 -7.07 -2.50 -12.85
N ASN A 38 -7.73 -3.27 -13.71
CA ASN A 38 -9.20 -3.33 -13.78
C ASN A 38 -9.83 -3.92 -12.50
N ARG A 39 -9.16 -4.85 -11.82
CA ARG A 39 -9.68 -5.49 -10.60
C ARG A 39 -9.39 -4.68 -9.33
N ALA A 40 -8.28 -3.95 -9.32
CA ALA A 40 -7.73 -3.27 -8.15
C ALA A 40 -7.55 -1.75 -8.34
N ALA A 41 -8.34 -1.12 -9.22
CA ALA A 41 -8.28 0.32 -9.48
C ALA A 41 -8.43 1.17 -8.20
N HIS A 42 -9.28 0.77 -7.24
CA HIS A 42 -9.33 1.41 -5.92
C HIS A 42 -8.00 1.39 -5.15
N VAL A 43 -7.19 0.32 -5.29
CA VAL A 43 -5.85 0.25 -4.69
C VAL A 43 -4.91 1.23 -5.38
N LEU A 44 -4.96 1.29 -6.72
CA LEU A 44 -4.14 2.19 -7.52
C LEU A 44 -4.47 3.66 -7.24
N ALA A 45 -5.76 4.03 -7.23
CA ALA A 45 -6.21 5.37 -6.88
C ALA A 45 -5.72 5.77 -5.48
N SER A 46 -5.91 4.89 -4.48
CA SER A 46 -5.46 5.10 -3.10
C SER A 46 -3.93 5.25 -3.01
N MET A 47 -3.17 4.42 -3.70
CA MET A 47 -1.71 4.49 -3.75
C MET A 47 -1.22 5.78 -4.41
N ARG A 48 -1.82 6.13 -5.55
CA ARG A 48 -1.46 7.30 -6.34
C ARG A 48 -1.78 8.61 -5.62
N ALA A 49 -2.95 8.70 -4.99
CA ALA A 49 -3.29 9.81 -4.11
C ALA A 49 -2.21 10.02 -3.03
N GLN A 50 -1.79 8.95 -2.35
CA GLN A 50 -0.78 9.04 -1.28
C GLN A 50 0.65 9.29 -1.79
N ALA A 51 0.98 8.92 -3.03
CA ALA A 51 2.32 9.13 -3.61
C ALA A 51 2.72 10.62 -3.64
N SER A 52 1.72 11.50 -3.65
CA SER A 52 1.87 12.95 -3.64
C SER A 52 2.51 13.53 -2.37
N ILE A 53 2.51 12.77 -1.27
CA ILE A 53 2.97 13.23 0.06
C ILE A 53 3.79 12.19 0.84
N SER A 54 3.69 10.90 0.48
CA SER A 54 4.36 9.80 1.18
C SER A 54 5.43 9.17 0.28
N LYS A 55 6.70 9.26 0.69
CA LYS A 55 7.82 8.63 -0.02
C LYS A 55 7.64 7.12 -0.16
N ASN A 56 7.04 6.49 0.84
CA ASN A 56 6.73 5.07 0.80
C ASN A 56 5.68 4.76 -0.29
N SER A 57 4.60 5.56 -0.36
CA SER A 57 3.59 5.38 -1.41
C SER A 57 4.11 5.74 -2.80
N LEU A 58 5.01 6.72 -2.92
CA LEU A 58 5.69 7.05 -4.18
C LEU A 58 6.56 5.88 -4.65
N LEU A 59 7.31 5.25 -3.74
CA LEU A 59 8.09 4.05 -4.05
C LEU A 59 7.16 2.89 -4.45
N ALA A 60 6.08 2.67 -3.71
CA ALA A 60 5.10 1.63 -4.02
C ALA A 60 4.47 1.83 -5.42
N ASP A 61 4.14 3.07 -5.80
CA ASP A 61 3.59 3.39 -7.12
C ASP A 61 4.60 3.12 -8.25
N LYS A 62 5.88 3.43 -8.01
CA LYS A 62 6.98 3.11 -8.94
C LYS A 62 7.30 1.62 -9.05
N LEU A 63 6.96 0.81 -8.04
CA LEU A 63 7.23 -0.63 -8.02
C LEU A 63 6.01 -1.50 -8.39
N SER A 64 4.79 -0.97 -8.27
CA SER A 64 3.57 -1.76 -8.42
C SER A 64 2.32 -0.98 -8.85
N GLY A 65 2.43 0.35 -9.00
CA GLY A 65 1.30 1.21 -9.31
C GLY A 65 1.27 1.66 -10.77
N ILE A 66 0.72 2.86 -11.00
CA ILE A 66 0.50 3.42 -12.34
C ILE A 66 1.83 3.75 -13.02
N GLU A 67 2.81 4.25 -12.27
CA GLU A 67 4.16 4.52 -12.81
C GLU A 67 4.86 3.23 -13.22
N TYR A 68 4.71 2.16 -12.43
CA TYR A 68 5.27 0.86 -12.78
C TYR A 68 4.65 0.31 -14.06
N TYR A 69 3.33 0.41 -14.21
CA TYR A 69 2.66 0.04 -15.46
C TYR A 69 3.18 0.83 -16.66
N ARG A 70 3.27 2.16 -16.55
CA ARG A 70 3.81 3.01 -17.61
C ARG A 70 5.24 2.65 -17.99
N PHE A 71 6.08 2.34 -17.00
CA PHE A 71 7.44 1.84 -17.22
C PHE A 71 7.44 0.51 -17.98
N ILE A 72 6.63 -0.46 -17.58
CA ILE A 72 6.56 -1.77 -18.27
C ILE A 72 6.01 -1.62 -19.70
N ARG A 73 5.01 -0.75 -19.91
CA ARG A 73 4.47 -0.47 -21.25
C ARG A 73 5.54 0.13 -22.17
N GLU A 74 6.24 1.16 -21.70
CA GLU A 74 7.33 1.78 -22.47
C GLU A 74 8.48 0.81 -22.73
N LEU A 75 8.85 -0.01 -21.75
CA LEU A 75 9.87 -1.04 -21.90
C LEU A 75 9.48 -2.11 -22.92
N GLU A 76 8.20 -2.49 -22.99
CA GLU A 76 7.72 -3.44 -23.99
C GLU A 76 7.72 -2.85 -25.41
N GLU A 77 7.21 -1.62 -25.57
CA GLU A 77 7.17 -0.89 -26.84
C GLU A 77 8.57 -0.64 -27.41
N ASN A 78 9.56 -0.42 -26.54
CA ASN A 78 10.94 -0.11 -26.90
C ASN A 78 11.91 -1.26 -26.56
N PHE A 79 11.42 -2.50 -26.46
CA PHE A 79 12.23 -3.61 -25.92
C PHE A 79 13.55 -3.79 -26.67
N ASP A 80 13.54 -3.75 -28.00
CA ASP A 80 14.72 -4.07 -28.80
C ASP A 80 15.85 -3.04 -28.59
N SER A 81 15.52 -1.77 -28.34
CA SER A 81 16.51 -0.73 -28.01
C SER A 81 16.91 -0.72 -26.53
N ARG A 82 16.03 -1.17 -25.63
CA ARG A 82 16.23 -1.17 -24.18
C ARG A 82 16.79 -2.49 -23.63
N CYS A 83 16.80 -3.57 -24.42
CA CYS A 83 17.14 -4.93 -23.96
C CYS A 83 18.52 -4.98 -23.28
N HIS A 84 19.56 -4.45 -23.93
CA HIS A 84 20.91 -4.46 -23.35
C HIS A 84 21.00 -3.67 -22.03
N GLU A 85 20.26 -2.55 -21.90
CA GLU A 85 20.17 -1.80 -20.65
C GLU A 85 19.48 -2.63 -19.56
N LEU A 86 18.36 -3.27 -19.88
CA LEU A 86 17.62 -4.13 -18.95
C LEU A 86 18.48 -5.28 -18.42
N GLN A 87 19.18 -5.99 -19.31
CA GLN A 87 20.10 -7.08 -18.95
C GLN A 87 21.16 -6.60 -17.97
N LYS A 88 21.82 -5.48 -18.30
CA LYS A 88 22.81 -4.85 -17.44
C LYS A 88 22.23 -4.46 -16.08
N LYS A 89 21.02 -3.89 -16.05
CA LYS A 89 20.34 -3.49 -14.80
C LYS A 89 19.98 -4.69 -13.92
N CYS A 90 19.51 -5.79 -14.49
CA CYS A 90 19.23 -7.02 -13.75
C CYS A 90 20.50 -7.58 -13.08
N ILE A 91 21.63 -7.59 -13.80
CA ILE A 91 22.92 -8.02 -13.25
C ILE A 91 23.38 -7.06 -12.14
N GLU A 92 23.36 -5.75 -12.39
CA GLU A 92 23.72 -4.74 -11.38
C GLU A 92 22.87 -4.85 -10.10
N MET A 93 21.55 -5.09 -10.25
CA MET A 93 20.63 -5.29 -9.11
C MET A 93 20.94 -6.56 -8.34
N THR A 94 21.18 -7.69 -9.04
CA THR A 94 21.52 -8.98 -8.42
C THR A 94 22.76 -8.84 -7.53
N HIS A 95 23.82 -8.20 -8.04
CA HIS A 95 25.05 -7.92 -7.29
C HIS A 95 24.84 -6.95 -6.11
N SER A 96 23.88 -6.05 -6.20
CA SER A 96 23.60 -5.04 -5.18
C SER A 96 22.71 -5.57 -4.05
N ILE A 97 21.80 -6.50 -4.35
CA ILE A 97 20.79 -7.03 -3.41
C ILE A 97 21.33 -8.24 -2.63
N PHE A 98 21.90 -9.24 -3.32
CA PHE A 98 22.25 -10.52 -2.70
C PHE A 98 23.64 -10.49 -2.06
N ARG A 99 23.72 -9.85 -0.88
CA ARG A 99 24.96 -9.56 -0.17
C ARG A 99 24.90 -9.98 1.29
N SER A 100 26.00 -10.55 1.79
CA SER A 100 26.08 -10.99 3.20
C SER A 100 26.03 -9.83 4.18
N SER A 101 26.54 -8.64 3.82
CA SER A 101 26.54 -7.45 4.68
C SER A 101 25.16 -6.86 4.96
N ASN A 102 24.11 -7.27 4.25
CA ASN A 102 22.74 -6.80 4.41
C ASN A 102 21.73 -7.96 4.46
N LEU A 103 22.21 -9.17 4.77
CA LEU A 103 21.38 -10.36 4.83
C LEU A 103 20.65 -10.43 6.18
N LEU A 104 19.32 -10.42 6.14
CA LEU A 104 18.45 -10.77 7.26
C LEU A 104 17.68 -12.04 6.91
N VAL A 105 17.69 -13.03 7.81
CA VAL A 105 16.96 -14.29 7.62
C VAL A 105 15.93 -14.44 8.71
N SER A 106 14.67 -14.59 8.31
CA SER A 106 13.57 -15.00 9.19
C SER A 106 13.19 -16.44 8.86
N THR A 107 13.03 -17.26 9.89
CA THR A 107 12.59 -18.65 9.75
C THR A 107 11.39 -18.91 10.65
N THR A 108 10.55 -19.84 10.23
CA THR A 108 9.38 -20.28 10.98
C THR A 108 9.28 -21.78 10.83
N GLY A 109 9.57 -22.49 11.91
CA GLY A 109 9.72 -23.94 11.90
C GLY A 109 10.09 -24.46 13.28
N ASP A 110 10.38 -25.75 13.35
CA ASP A 110 10.91 -26.40 14.54
C ASP A 110 12.43 -26.25 14.66
N ASP A 111 12.99 -26.79 15.75
CA ASP A 111 14.43 -26.73 16.03
C ASP A 111 15.29 -27.45 14.97
N LYS A 112 14.70 -28.40 14.23
CA LYS A 112 15.40 -29.10 13.14
C LYS A 112 15.64 -28.15 11.98
N ILE A 113 14.62 -27.37 11.58
CA ILE A 113 14.76 -26.35 10.53
C ILE A 113 15.79 -25.30 10.95
N TYR A 114 15.74 -24.85 12.21
CA TYR A 114 16.71 -23.89 12.72
C TYR A 114 18.16 -24.41 12.65
N SER A 115 18.38 -25.67 13.06
CA SER A 115 19.70 -26.31 13.01
C SER A 115 20.23 -26.48 11.57
N GLN A 116 19.34 -26.84 10.64
CA GLN A 116 19.67 -26.95 9.22
C GLN A 116 20.08 -25.60 8.61
N LEU A 117 19.33 -24.53 8.92
CA LEU A 117 19.64 -23.18 8.46
C LEU A 117 20.95 -22.67 9.05
N ASN A 118 21.22 -22.89 10.34
CA ASN A 118 22.48 -22.51 10.97
C ASN A 118 23.70 -23.18 10.32
N THR A 119 23.53 -24.37 9.76
CA THR A 119 24.58 -25.05 9.00
C THR A 119 24.73 -24.48 7.59
N TYR A 120 23.62 -24.13 6.93
CA TYR A 120 23.59 -23.67 5.54
C TYR A 120 23.97 -22.20 5.35
N LEU A 121 23.46 -21.31 6.21
CA LEU A 121 23.62 -19.86 6.06
C LEU A 121 25.09 -19.38 6.01
N PRO A 122 26.04 -19.94 6.80
CA PRO A 122 27.45 -19.59 6.66
C PRO A 122 28.05 -19.96 5.30
N ARG A 123 27.57 -21.05 4.66
CA ARG A 123 27.98 -21.41 3.31
C ARG A 123 27.41 -20.42 2.29
N LEU A 124 26.10 -20.18 2.34
CA LEU A 124 25.45 -19.22 1.45
C LEU A 124 26.10 -17.83 1.54
N GLY A 125 26.32 -17.34 2.77
CA GLY A 125 26.92 -16.03 3.02
C GLY A 125 28.31 -15.84 2.43
N ARG A 126 29.09 -16.93 2.22
CA ARG A 126 30.40 -16.89 1.54
C ARG A 126 30.29 -16.77 0.03
N HIS A 127 29.18 -17.20 -0.57
CA HIS A 127 28.94 -17.15 -2.01
C HIS A 127 28.22 -15.86 -2.44
N LEU A 128 27.59 -15.14 -1.51
CA LEU A 128 26.96 -13.85 -1.77
C LEU A 128 27.97 -12.78 -2.22
N PHE A 129 27.47 -11.79 -2.96
CA PHE A 129 28.31 -10.77 -3.58
C PHE A 129 28.92 -9.81 -2.55
N THR A 130 30.22 -9.54 -2.70
CA THR A 130 31.00 -8.62 -1.84
C THR A 130 31.63 -7.46 -2.61
N ASN A 131 31.59 -7.47 -3.95
CA ASN A 131 32.15 -6.42 -4.81
C ASN A 131 31.50 -5.05 -4.57
N ASN A 132 32.25 -3.96 -4.67
CA ASN A 132 31.69 -2.62 -4.52
C ASN A 132 30.51 -2.39 -5.48
N TYR A 133 29.45 -1.75 -4.97
CA TYR A 133 28.29 -1.37 -5.75
C TYR A 133 27.98 0.12 -5.53
N ARG A 134 27.38 0.74 -6.53
CA ARG A 134 26.99 2.14 -6.45
C ARG A 134 25.63 2.25 -5.77
N LYS A 135 25.59 2.78 -4.56
CA LYS A 135 24.34 3.22 -3.95
C LYS A 135 23.77 4.38 -4.77
N SER A 136 22.48 4.31 -5.08
CA SER A 136 21.79 5.42 -5.72
C SER A 136 21.76 6.63 -4.78
N SER A 137 22.08 7.80 -5.30
CA SER A 137 21.91 9.09 -4.62
C SER A 137 20.60 9.78 -5.03
N ALA A 138 19.73 9.10 -5.78
CA ALA A 138 18.48 9.66 -6.25
C ALA A 138 17.57 10.00 -5.07
N LYS A 139 17.14 11.26 -4.99
CA LYS A 139 16.18 11.70 -4.00
C LYS A 139 14.78 11.37 -4.49
N MET A 140 13.99 10.71 -3.66
CA MET A 140 12.55 10.59 -3.87
C MET A 140 11.87 11.88 -3.40
N ILE A 141 11.31 12.61 -4.36
CA ILE A 141 10.60 13.86 -4.13
C ILE A 141 9.13 13.60 -4.41
N CYS A 142 8.31 13.79 -3.38
CA CYS A 142 6.86 13.78 -3.51
C CYS A 142 6.42 15.11 -4.13
N VAL A 143 5.56 15.04 -5.15
CA VAL A 143 4.98 16.22 -5.78
C VAL A 143 3.49 16.18 -5.52
N LYS A 144 2.97 17.22 -4.85
CA LYS A 144 1.53 17.32 -4.61
C LYS A 144 0.82 17.46 -5.95
N LYS A 145 -0.13 16.57 -6.21
CA LYS A 145 -0.90 16.56 -7.45
C LYS A 145 -2.21 15.81 -7.27
N ASN A 146 -3.31 16.43 -7.67
CA ASN A 146 -4.59 15.77 -7.83
C ASN A 146 -4.70 15.25 -9.26
N GLU A 147 -5.00 13.97 -9.42
CA GLU A 147 -4.97 13.32 -10.73
C GLU A 147 -6.22 12.51 -11.00
N ALA A 148 -6.62 12.48 -12.27
CA ALA A 148 -7.64 11.57 -12.76
C ALA A 148 -7.09 10.69 -13.90
N PHE A 149 -7.50 9.43 -13.89
CA PHE A 149 -7.18 8.46 -14.92
C PHE A 149 -8.46 7.92 -15.54
N LYS A 150 -8.62 8.18 -16.84
CA LYS A 150 -9.78 7.76 -17.62
C LYS A 150 -9.64 6.29 -17.99
N ASP A 151 -10.73 5.55 -17.85
CA ASP A 151 -10.88 4.20 -18.38
C ASP A 151 -12.26 4.01 -19.01
N ALA A 152 -12.46 2.88 -19.68
CA ALA A 152 -13.74 2.55 -20.32
C ALA A 152 -14.84 2.11 -19.33
N SER A 153 -14.63 2.25 -18.02
CA SER A 153 -15.62 1.85 -17.03
C SER A 153 -16.77 2.87 -16.94
N GLN A 154 -17.89 2.42 -16.36
CA GLN A 154 -19.07 3.24 -16.10
C GLN A 154 -19.18 3.62 -14.62
N ILE A 155 -18.07 3.48 -13.89
CA ILE A 155 -17.99 3.71 -12.44
C ILE A 155 -16.70 4.47 -12.13
N GLN A 156 -16.58 4.88 -10.88
CA GLN A 156 -15.45 5.60 -10.33
C GLN A 156 -14.82 4.82 -9.19
N TYR A 157 -13.54 5.08 -9.00
CA TYR A 157 -12.76 4.75 -7.82
C TYR A 157 -12.20 6.05 -7.26
N VAL A 158 -12.93 6.67 -6.33
CA VAL A 158 -12.56 7.99 -5.79
C VAL A 158 -11.74 7.78 -4.53
N ALA A 159 -10.46 8.15 -4.56
CA ALA A 159 -9.57 8.03 -3.41
C ALA A 159 -9.07 9.40 -2.94
N ARG A 160 -9.24 9.68 -1.64
CA ARG A 160 -8.68 10.86 -0.98
C ARG A 160 -7.88 10.44 0.24
N GLY A 161 -6.76 11.10 0.49
CA GLY A 161 -5.93 10.75 1.63
C GLY A 161 -4.97 11.83 2.07
N GLY A 162 -4.11 11.43 3.01
CA GLY A 162 -3.14 12.28 3.65
C GLY A 162 -2.13 11.45 4.46
N ASN A 163 -1.21 12.14 5.11
CA ASN A 163 -0.27 11.58 6.07
C ASN A 163 -0.33 12.38 7.37
N PHE A 164 -0.88 11.79 8.43
CA PHE A 164 -1.05 12.46 9.72
C PHE A 164 0.27 12.65 10.47
N ARG A 165 1.29 11.84 10.20
CA ARG A 165 2.64 12.04 10.77
C ARG A 165 3.33 13.27 10.19
N ALA A 166 3.08 13.59 8.93
CA ALA A 166 3.53 14.85 8.34
C ALA A 166 2.89 16.10 8.99
N LEU A 167 1.83 15.91 9.78
CA LEU A 167 1.14 16.95 10.56
C LEU A 167 1.52 16.93 12.04
N GLY A 168 2.44 16.04 12.46
CA GLY A 168 2.89 15.93 13.85
C GLY A 168 2.06 14.99 14.73
N TYR A 169 1.11 14.24 14.17
CA TYR A 169 0.34 13.25 14.92
C TYR A 169 1.00 11.87 14.91
N ASP A 170 0.76 11.10 15.97
CA ASP A 170 1.18 9.70 16.09
C ASP A 170 0.04 8.71 15.87
N PHE A 171 0.42 7.47 15.58
CA PHE A 171 -0.53 6.36 15.47
C PHE A 171 -0.95 5.89 16.87
N SER A 172 -2.25 5.67 17.07
CA SER A 172 -2.84 5.11 18.29
C SER A 172 -3.84 3.99 17.97
N GLY A 173 -4.15 3.17 18.98
CA GLY A 173 -5.22 2.17 18.94
C GLY A 173 -6.59 2.77 18.63
N TYR A 174 -6.86 4.01 19.04
CA TYR A 174 -8.10 4.72 18.74
C TYR A 174 -8.35 4.87 17.23
N LEU A 175 -7.30 5.05 16.42
CA LEU A 175 -7.41 5.08 14.95
C LEU A 175 -7.90 3.74 14.37
N ARG A 176 -7.63 2.61 15.05
CA ARG A 176 -8.17 1.29 14.64
C ARG A 176 -9.67 1.23 14.86
N VAL A 177 -10.16 1.77 15.98
CA VAL A 177 -11.60 1.86 16.28
C VAL A 177 -12.27 2.83 15.30
N LEU A 178 -11.69 4.01 15.08
CA LEU A 178 -12.19 4.97 14.10
C LEU A 178 -12.28 4.37 12.69
N LYS A 179 -11.30 3.58 12.25
CA LYS A 179 -11.36 2.88 10.96
C LYS A 179 -12.60 1.99 10.86
N VAL A 180 -12.96 1.27 11.92
CA VAL A 180 -14.17 0.42 11.96
C VAL A 180 -15.42 1.29 11.91
N ILE A 181 -15.47 2.35 12.71
CA ILE A 181 -16.58 3.33 12.73
C ILE A 181 -16.82 3.88 11.31
N LEU A 182 -15.79 4.42 10.66
CA LEU A 182 -15.92 5.00 9.33
C LEU A 182 -16.39 3.97 8.29
N ASN A 183 -15.90 2.74 8.35
CA ASN A 183 -16.23 1.71 7.35
C ASN A 183 -17.64 1.13 7.48
N TYR A 184 -18.18 1.07 8.69
CA TYR A 184 -19.47 0.40 8.96
C TYR A 184 -20.61 1.35 9.31
N ASP A 185 -20.30 2.61 9.61
CA ASP A 185 -21.29 3.64 9.88
C ASP A 185 -21.21 4.73 8.79
N TYR A 186 -20.34 5.72 8.96
CA TYR A 186 -20.35 6.93 8.12
C TYR A 186 -20.22 6.67 6.61
N LEU A 187 -19.15 6.01 6.16
CA LEU A 187 -18.94 5.79 4.72
C LEU A 187 -19.91 4.75 4.17
N TRP A 188 -20.27 3.75 4.97
CA TRP A 188 -21.27 2.76 4.56
C TRP A 188 -22.61 3.42 4.22
N ILE A 189 -23.09 4.29 5.10
CA ILE A 189 -24.36 4.99 4.91
C ILE A 189 -24.24 5.98 3.75
N ASN A 190 -23.27 6.88 3.79
CA ASN A 190 -23.22 8.01 2.86
C ASN A 190 -22.73 7.64 1.46
N VAL A 191 -21.70 6.79 1.35
CA VAL A 191 -21.09 6.43 0.05
C VAL A 191 -21.82 5.23 -0.59
N ARG A 192 -22.14 4.21 0.21
CA ARG A 192 -22.77 2.98 -0.32
C ARG A 192 -24.29 3.03 -0.31
N VAL A 193 -24.93 3.24 0.85
CA VAL A 193 -26.40 3.16 0.95
C VAL A 193 -27.07 4.33 0.23
N GLN A 194 -26.64 5.56 0.50
CA GLN A 194 -27.21 6.77 -0.10
C GLN A 194 -26.56 7.09 -1.46
N GLY A 195 -25.24 6.97 -1.56
CA GLY A 195 -24.49 7.25 -2.79
C GLY A 195 -24.58 6.18 -3.88
N GLY A 196 -24.94 4.95 -3.53
CA GLY A 196 -25.10 3.84 -4.49
C GLY A 196 -23.79 3.17 -4.93
N ALA A 197 -22.65 3.50 -4.32
CA ALA A 197 -21.40 2.80 -4.59
C ALA A 197 -21.45 1.35 -4.11
N TYR A 198 -20.75 0.43 -4.79
CA TYR A 198 -20.68 -0.96 -4.34
C TYR A 198 -19.95 -1.09 -3.00
N GLY A 199 -18.94 -0.26 -2.74
CA GLY A 199 -18.21 -0.32 -1.48
C GLY A 199 -17.43 0.95 -1.18
N CYS A 200 -16.95 1.03 0.05
CA CYS A 200 -16.06 2.07 0.54
C CYS A 200 -15.10 1.48 1.56
N MET A 201 -13.90 2.04 1.65
CA MET A 201 -12.85 1.55 2.53
C MET A 201 -12.01 2.68 3.08
N THR A 202 -11.71 2.60 4.37
CA THR A 202 -10.71 3.42 5.05
C THR A 202 -9.45 2.60 5.27
N LYS A 203 -8.30 3.16 4.90
CA LYS A 203 -6.97 2.65 5.24
C LYS A 203 -6.31 3.64 6.19
N ILE A 204 -5.83 3.14 7.32
CA ILE A 204 -5.00 3.89 8.27
C ILE A 204 -3.84 2.97 8.64
N SER A 205 -2.62 3.49 8.60
CA SER A 205 -1.41 2.70 8.83
C SER A 205 -0.42 3.42 9.72
N ARG A 206 0.43 2.66 10.40
CA ARG A 206 1.42 3.19 11.36
C ARG A 206 2.37 4.19 10.72
N ASN A 207 2.69 4.06 9.44
CA ASN A 207 3.57 4.98 8.72
C ASN A 207 2.99 6.40 8.50
N GLY A 208 1.79 6.67 9.01
CA GLY A 208 1.13 7.98 8.89
C GLY A 208 0.10 8.03 7.77
N ASN A 209 0.13 7.11 6.81
CA ASN A 209 -0.77 7.18 5.67
C ASN A 209 -2.21 6.86 6.10
N MET A 210 -3.12 7.74 5.70
CA MET A 210 -4.56 7.56 5.77
C MET A 210 -5.17 7.80 4.39
N SER A 211 -6.15 6.99 3.99
CA SER A 211 -6.98 7.29 2.83
C SER A 211 -8.36 6.66 2.96
N VAL A 212 -9.35 7.33 2.38
CA VAL A 212 -10.67 6.79 2.09
C VAL A 212 -10.79 6.56 0.59
N VAL A 213 -11.45 5.46 0.21
CA VAL A 213 -11.63 5.10 -1.19
C VAL A 213 -13.01 4.48 -1.42
N SER A 214 -13.64 4.85 -2.53
CA SER A 214 -14.88 4.22 -2.99
C SER A 214 -14.57 3.14 -4.03
N TYR A 215 -15.48 2.18 -4.15
CA TYR A 215 -15.34 1.02 -5.01
C TYR A 215 -16.59 0.86 -5.88
N ARG A 216 -16.40 0.94 -7.20
CA ARG A 216 -17.48 0.91 -8.20
C ARG A 216 -18.58 1.91 -7.86
N ASP A 217 -18.17 3.16 -7.78
CA ASP A 217 -19.00 4.29 -7.37
C ASP A 217 -19.62 4.99 -8.59
N PRO A 218 -20.94 5.22 -8.66
CA PRO A 218 -21.52 5.98 -9.76
C PRO A 218 -21.20 7.49 -9.68
N ASN A 219 -20.63 7.97 -8.56
CA ASN A 219 -20.36 9.39 -8.34
C ASN A 219 -18.85 9.70 -8.26
N LEU A 220 -18.53 10.98 -8.45
CA LEU A 220 -17.18 11.52 -8.25
C LEU A 220 -17.20 12.64 -7.20
N ARG A 221 -17.75 13.80 -7.55
CA ARG A 221 -17.76 14.99 -6.68
C ARG A 221 -18.52 14.76 -5.39
N LYS A 222 -19.74 14.20 -5.47
CA LYS A 222 -20.57 13.92 -4.28
C LYS A 222 -19.83 13.03 -3.27
N THR A 223 -19.09 12.03 -3.75
CA THR A 223 -18.29 11.17 -2.89
C THR A 223 -17.14 11.93 -2.23
N ASN A 224 -16.46 12.81 -2.98
CA ASN A 224 -15.43 13.67 -2.40
C ASN A 224 -16.00 14.66 -1.35
N GLU A 225 -17.19 15.21 -1.57
CA GLU A 225 -17.89 16.06 -0.59
C GLU A 225 -18.25 15.29 0.70
N VAL A 226 -18.60 14.00 0.59
CA VAL A 226 -18.76 13.13 1.76
C VAL A 226 -17.43 12.97 2.51
N TYR A 227 -16.30 12.84 1.79
CA TYR A 227 -14.99 12.73 2.43
C TYR A 227 -14.58 14.00 3.19
N GLU A 228 -14.96 15.17 2.68
CA GLU A 228 -14.68 16.47 3.34
C GLU A 228 -15.38 16.61 4.69
N LYS A 229 -16.53 15.95 4.86
CA LYS A 229 -17.34 15.97 6.08
C LYS A 229 -16.99 14.89 7.10
N ILE A 230 -15.96 14.07 6.84
CA ILE A 230 -15.55 13.02 7.79
C ILE A 230 -15.13 13.65 9.11
N ALA A 231 -14.37 14.75 9.09
CA ALA A 231 -13.91 15.40 10.32
C ALA A 231 -15.09 15.92 11.16
N ASP A 232 -16.15 16.41 10.53
CA ASP A 232 -17.36 16.86 11.20
C ASP A 232 -18.10 15.69 11.85
N TYR A 233 -18.28 14.59 11.12
CA TYR A 233 -18.86 13.37 11.69
C TYR A 233 -18.05 12.85 12.90
N VAL A 234 -16.72 12.90 12.82
CA VAL A 234 -15.85 12.47 13.95
C VAL A 234 -15.99 13.42 15.14
N ARG A 235 -16.09 14.73 14.91
CA ARG A 235 -16.26 15.74 15.96
C ARG A 235 -17.59 15.59 16.70
N ASP A 236 -18.64 15.28 15.96
CA ASP A 236 -19.99 15.10 16.48
C ASP A 236 -20.30 13.64 16.84
N PHE A 237 -19.29 12.76 16.81
CA PHE A 237 -19.48 11.32 17.04
C PHE A 237 -20.03 11.07 18.43
N ASP A 238 -21.26 10.56 18.49
CA ASP A 238 -21.93 10.19 19.73
C ASP A 238 -22.79 8.95 19.49
N VAL A 239 -22.57 7.92 20.31
CA VAL A 239 -23.23 6.62 20.17
C VAL A 239 -23.51 6.01 21.54
N SER A 240 -24.45 5.07 21.58
CA SER A 240 -24.71 4.31 22.80
C SER A 240 -23.46 3.49 23.21
N GLU A 241 -23.32 3.21 24.50
CA GLU A 241 -22.27 2.31 25.02
C GLU A 241 -22.28 0.95 24.30
N ARG A 242 -23.48 0.45 23.98
CA ARG A 242 -23.68 -0.79 23.23
C ARG A 242 -23.07 -0.70 21.82
N ASP A 243 -23.27 0.41 21.11
CA ASP A 243 -22.74 0.57 19.76
C ASP A 243 -21.24 0.84 19.79
N MET A 244 -20.75 1.62 20.76
CA MET A 244 -19.31 1.78 20.99
C MET A 244 -18.63 0.42 21.21
N THR A 245 -19.24 -0.44 22.05
CA THR A 245 -18.76 -1.80 22.29
C THR A 245 -18.67 -2.62 21.00
N LYS A 246 -19.64 -2.51 20.09
CA LYS A 246 -19.58 -3.20 18.78
C LYS A 246 -18.38 -2.75 17.95
N PHE A 247 -18.08 -1.45 17.93
CA PHE A 247 -16.92 -0.93 17.19
C PHE A 247 -15.60 -1.42 17.80
N VAL A 248 -15.50 -1.45 19.13
CA VAL A 248 -14.35 -2.02 19.85
C VAL A 248 -14.19 -3.51 19.52
N ILE A 249 -15.26 -4.31 19.56
CA ILE A 249 -15.22 -5.73 19.16
C ILE A 249 -14.74 -5.88 17.71
N GLY A 250 -15.23 -5.04 16.80
CA GLY A 250 -14.78 -5.03 15.40
C GLY A 250 -13.28 -4.75 15.26
N ALA A 251 -12.74 -3.82 16.05
CA ALA A 251 -11.31 -3.51 16.06
C ALA A 251 -10.47 -4.65 16.67
N VAL A 252 -10.93 -5.26 17.77
CA VAL A 252 -10.28 -6.42 18.41
C VAL A 252 -10.26 -7.63 17.49
N SER A 253 -11.34 -7.89 16.75
CA SER A 253 -11.43 -8.99 15.77
C SER A 253 -10.29 -8.95 14.74
N ALA A 254 -9.89 -7.75 14.30
CA ALA A 254 -8.76 -7.58 13.40
C ALA A 254 -7.38 -7.81 14.08
N LEU A 255 -7.27 -7.54 15.38
CA LEU A 255 -6.03 -7.78 16.15
C LEU A 255 -5.80 -9.27 16.43
N ASP A 256 -6.90 -9.99 16.70
CA ASP A 256 -6.92 -11.38 17.17
C ASP A 256 -7.27 -12.38 16.07
N MET A 257 -7.18 -11.95 14.80
CA MET A 257 -7.37 -12.84 13.66
C MET A 257 -6.44 -14.05 13.79
N PRO A 258 -6.96 -15.29 13.72
CA PRO A 258 -6.13 -16.48 13.82
C PRO A 258 -5.15 -16.51 12.64
N LEU A 259 -3.87 -16.69 12.96
CA LEU A 259 -2.79 -16.73 11.98
C LEU A 259 -2.21 -18.14 11.92
N SER A 260 -1.98 -18.64 10.71
CA SER A 260 -1.15 -19.82 10.50
C SER A 260 0.28 -19.56 10.99
N PRO A 261 1.09 -20.61 11.24
CA PRO A 261 2.49 -20.42 11.64
C PRO A 261 3.25 -19.47 10.70
N SER A 262 3.13 -19.66 9.39
CA SER A 262 3.76 -18.81 8.37
C SER A 262 3.34 -17.34 8.49
N GLN A 263 2.04 -17.08 8.70
CA GLN A 263 1.53 -15.71 8.89
C GLN A 263 2.04 -15.09 10.20
N ARG A 264 2.20 -15.87 11.28
CA ARG A 264 2.80 -15.40 12.54
C ARG A 264 4.27 -15.02 12.33
N GLY A 265 5.02 -15.84 11.60
CA GLY A 265 6.41 -15.57 11.22
C GLY A 265 6.55 -14.28 10.41
N GLN A 266 5.70 -14.10 9.40
CA GLN A 266 5.68 -12.88 8.58
C GLN A 266 5.32 -11.64 9.41
N ARG A 267 4.31 -11.74 10.28
CA ARG A 267 3.93 -10.66 11.21
C ARG A 267 5.09 -10.29 12.14
N GLY A 268 5.78 -11.28 12.70
CA GLY A 268 6.96 -11.08 13.55
C GLY A 268 8.11 -10.38 12.81
N LEU A 269 8.40 -10.78 11.57
CA LEU A 269 9.41 -10.11 10.74
C LEU A 269 9.04 -8.65 10.46
N HIS A 270 7.78 -8.38 10.09
CA HIS A 270 7.34 -6.99 9.87
C HIS A 270 7.48 -6.14 11.13
N MET A 271 7.08 -6.65 12.30
CA MET A 271 7.23 -5.95 13.57
C MET A 271 8.69 -5.67 13.91
N TYR A 272 9.57 -6.64 13.70
CA TYR A 272 11.02 -6.47 13.88
C TYR A 272 11.57 -5.37 12.97
N MET A 273 11.21 -5.38 11.68
CA MET A 273 11.66 -4.39 10.69
C MET A 273 11.12 -2.98 10.97
N GLU A 274 9.91 -2.88 11.54
CA GLU A 274 9.29 -1.61 11.91
C GLU A 274 9.69 -1.11 13.31
N GLY A 275 10.44 -1.91 14.09
CA GLY A 275 10.78 -1.59 15.47
C GLY A 275 9.58 -1.59 16.42
N VAL A 276 8.53 -2.37 16.11
CA VAL A 276 7.32 -2.46 16.92
C VAL A 276 7.51 -3.51 18.00
N THR A 277 7.55 -3.07 19.25
CA THR A 277 7.74 -3.95 20.42
C THR A 277 6.41 -4.48 20.96
N GLU A 278 6.48 -5.47 21.85
CA GLU A 278 5.31 -6.00 22.55
C GLU A 278 4.59 -4.92 23.37
N GLU A 279 5.35 -4.02 24.02
CA GLU A 279 4.79 -2.90 24.79
C GLU A 279 4.00 -1.95 23.90
N VAL A 280 4.47 -1.68 22.68
CA VAL A 280 3.73 -0.87 21.69
C VAL A 280 2.43 -1.56 21.28
N LEU A 281 2.44 -2.89 21.11
CA LEU A 281 1.24 -3.65 20.75
C LEU A 281 0.25 -3.69 21.91
N GLN A 282 0.74 -3.89 23.12
CA GLN A 282 -0.10 -3.92 24.32
C GLN A 282 -0.74 -2.55 24.55
N LYS A 283 0.02 -1.45 24.45
CA LYS A 283 -0.51 -0.10 24.54
C LYS A 283 -1.63 0.15 23.54
N GLU A 284 -1.43 -0.21 22.27
CA GLU A 284 -2.48 -0.07 21.25
C GLU A 284 -3.72 -0.92 21.55
N ARG A 285 -3.53 -2.11 22.11
CA ARG A 285 -4.65 -2.98 22.51
C ARG A 285 -5.44 -2.35 23.65
N ASP A 286 -4.76 -1.81 24.65
CA ASP A 286 -5.39 -1.15 25.79
C ASP A 286 -6.16 0.11 25.33
N GLU A 287 -5.60 0.88 24.39
CA GLU A 287 -6.30 2.01 23.77
C GLU A 287 -7.55 1.56 22.99
N VAL A 288 -7.49 0.43 22.27
CA VAL A 288 -8.67 -0.12 21.59
C VAL A 288 -9.75 -0.56 22.58
N LEU A 289 -9.37 -1.28 23.64
CA LEU A 289 -10.32 -1.83 24.62
C LEU A 289 -11.00 -0.74 25.44
N ASN A 290 -10.30 0.35 25.73
CA ASN A 290 -10.80 1.45 26.55
C ASN A 290 -11.33 2.64 25.72
N ALA A 291 -11.51 2.48 24.41
CA ALA A 291 -11.96 3.58 23.55
C ALA A 291 -13.36 4.07 23.92
N THR A 292 -13.50 5.38 24.10
CA THR A 292 -14.77 6.06 24.36
C THR A 292 -15.18 6.97 23.20
N PRO A 293 -16.45 7.41 23.10
CA PRO A 293 -16.85 8.43 22.11
C PRO A 293 -15.99 9.72 22.20
N ASP A 294 -15.61 10.15 23.41
CA ASP A 294 -14.71 11.30 23.58
C ASP A 294 -13.33 11.09 22.95
N ASP A 295 -12.77 9.89 23.04
CA ASP A 295 -11.48 9.59 22.41
C ASP A 295 -11.57 9.58 20.89
N ILE A 296 -12.72 9.18 20.33
CA ILE A 296 -12.99 9.30 18.90
C ILE A 296 -13.11 10.76 18.49
N ARG A 297 -13.85 11.58 19.23
CA ARG A 297 -14.01 13.03 18.97
C ARG A 297 -12.66 13.76 18.95
N LYS A 298 -11.72 13.39 19.83
CA LYS A 298 -10.35 13.94 19.86
C LYS A 298 -9.54 13.68 18.59
N LEU A 299 -9.94 12.72 17.75
CA LEU A 299 -9.27 12.46 16.47
C LEU A 299 -9.73 13.43 15.36
N SER A 300 -10.78 14.23 15.57
CA SER A 300 -11.36 15.09 14.53
C SER A 300 -10.34 16.04 13.88
N ASP A 301 -9.47 16.69 14.67
CA ASP A 301 -8.43 17.60 14.15
C ASP A 301 -7.36 16.88 13.32
N LEU A 302 -7.02 15.63 13.70
CA LEU A 302 -6.14 14.78 12.90
C LEU A 302 -6.76 14.49 11.54
N ILE A 303 -8.05 14.11 11.54
CA ILE A 303 -8.77 13.77 10.31
C ILE A 303 -8.97 14.99 9.42
N ASP A 304 -9.33 16.15 10.01
CA ASP A 304 -9.45 17.43 9.31
C ASP A 304 -8.12 17.80 8.63
N GLY A 305 -7.02 17.73 9.37
CA GLY A 305 -5.68 17.99 8.84
C GLY A 305 -5.33 17.07 7.66
N VAL A 306 -5.63 15.77 7.77
CA VAL A 306 -5.44 14.79 6.68
C VAL A 306 -6.28 15.16 5.46
N MET A 307 -7.56 15.50 5.63
CA MET A 307 -8.44 15.84 4.50
C MET A 307 -8.04 17.16 3.82
N LYS A 308 -7.53 18.14 4.58
CA LYS A 308 -7.00 19.42 4.08
C LYS A 308 -5.69 19.29 3.30
N GLN A 309 -4.93 18.21 3.47
CA GLN A 309 -3.81 17.91 2.59
C GLN A 309 -4.25 17.71 1.14
N ASN A 310 -5.53 17.41 0.90
CA ASN A 310 -6.18 17.35 -0.42
C ASN A 310 -5.36 16.54 -1.42
N CYS A 311 -5.07 15.28 -1.10
CA CYS A 311 -4.45 14.34 -2.02
C CYS A 311 -5.55 13.48 -2.63
N LEU A 312 -5.98 13.84 -3.83
CA LEU A 312 -7.09 13.21 -4.56
C LEU A 312 -6.59 12.45 -5.78
N CYS A 313 -7.06 11.23 -5.96
CA CYS A 313 -6.91 10.49 -7.21
C CYS A 313 -8.22 9.82 -7.57
N VAL A 314 -8.62 9.94 -8.84
CA VAL A 314 -9.80 9.23 -9.36
C VAL A 314 -9.40 8.36 -10.54
N ILE A 315 -9.95 7.16 -10.60
CA ILE A 315 -9.88 6.29 -11.79
C ILE A 315 -11.32 5.96 -12.19
N GLY A 316 -11.70 6.14 -13.45
CA GLY A 316 -13.05 5.78 -13.89
C GLY A 316 -13.49 6.41 -15.20
N ASN A 317 -14.80 6.54 -15.36
CA ASN A 317 -15.44 7.00 -16.59
C ASN A 317 -14.94 8.37 -17.06
N GLU A 318 -14.64 8.45 -18.36
CA GLU A 318 -14.16 9.65 -19.04
C GLU A 318 -15.09 10.86 -18.89
N ASP A 319 -16.37 10.73 -19.21
CA ASP A 319 -17.31 11.86 -19.21
C ASP A 319 -17.46 12.46 -17.81
N ILE A 320 -17.62 11.61 -16.79
CA ILE A 320 -17.72 12.06 -15.38
C ILE A 320 -16.43 12.75 -14.92
N ILE A 321 -15.26 12.29 -15.36
CA ILE A 321 -13.98 12.94 -15.02
C ILE A 321 -13.88 14.31 -15.69
N GLU A 322 -14.23 14.42 -16.97
CA GLU A 322 -14.16 15.68 -17.73
C GLU A 322 -15.17 16.72 -17.21
N GLU A 323 -16.37 16.30 -16.80
CA GLU A 323 -17.36 17.16 -16.14
C GLU A 323 -16.87 17.73 -14.79
N ASN A 324 -15.86 17.10 -14.19
CA ASN A 324 -15.28 17.50 -12.90
C ASN A 324 -13.78 17.86 -13.03
N ALA A 325 -13.36 18.28 -14.22
CA ALA A 325 -11.95 18.50 -14.55
C ALA A 325 -11.25 19.51 -13.64
N GLU A 326 -11.99 20.47 -13.07
CA GLU A 326 -11.44 21.50 -12.19
C GLU A 326 -10.97 20.96 -10.82
N MET A 327 -11.31 19.71 -10.49
CA MET A 327 -10.82 19.03 -9.28
C MET A 327 -9.38 18.49 -9.44
N PHE A 328 -8.84 18.46 -10.66
CA PHE A 328 -7.60 17.77 -10.99
C PHE A 328 -6.54 18.69 -11.60
N ASP A 329 -5.30 18.50 -11.19
CA ASP A 329 -4.13 19.14 -11.82
C ASP A 329 -3.73 18.43 -13.12
N SER A 330 -4.14 17.18 -13.31
CA SER A 330 -4.02 16.50 -14.61
C SER A 330 -5.01 15.36 -14.80
N ILE A 331 -5.42 15.19 -16.05
CA ILE A 331 -6.28 14.10 -16.51
C ILE A 331 -5.51 13.34 -17.60
N SER A 332 -5.46 12.01 -17.52
CA SER A 332 -4.79 11.17 -18.52
C SER A 332 -5.51 9.85 -18.73
N GLN A 333 -5.25 9.15 -19.83
CA GLN A 333 -5.72 7.76 -19.99
C GLN A 333 -4.97 6.84 -19.02
N LEU A 334 -5.70 5.88 -18.43
CA LEU A 334 -5.11 4.87 -17.55
C LEU A 334 -4.22 3.89 -18.33
N GLN A 335 -4.68 3.47 -19.50
CA GLN A 335 -4.04 2.50 -20.40
C GLN A 335 -3.57 3.15 -21.70
#